data_AF-A0A6M0C9Q1-F1
#
_entry.id   AF-A0A6M0C9Q1-F1
#
_cell.length_a   1.000
_cell.length_b   1.000
_cell.length_c   1.000
_cell.angle_alpha   90.00
_cell.angle_beta   90.00
_cell.angle_gamma   90.00
#
_symmetry.space_group_name_H-M   'P 1'
#
loop_
_entity.id
_entity.type
_entity.pdbx_description
1 polymer ?
#
loop_
_entity_poly.entity_id
_entity_poly.type
_entity_poly.pdbx_seq_one_letter_code
_entity_poly.pdbx_strand_id
1 'polypeptide(L)' 'LGVVSGTLACLAASEAIKQITGFSKPLWSQLLTMDLDAMEFSKLRPYHDPDCPVCGSLSRELKAEEEVVKI' A
#
# COMPACT_ATOMS: atom_id res chain seq x y z
N LEU A 1 22.26 3.26 14.52
CA LEU A 1 21.33 2.89 13.44
C LEU A 1 19.88 2.86 13.97
N GLY A 2 19.27 4.02 14.25
CA GLY A 2 17.87 4.08 14.71
C GLY A 2 17.01 5.07 13.91
N VAL A 3 17.63 5.88 13.05
CA VAL A 3 16.95 6.93 12.29
C VAL A 3 16.03 6.32 11.23
N VAL A 4 16.48 5.29 10.52
CA VAL A 4 15.65 4.59 9.50
C VAL A 4 14.38 4.02 10.12
N SER A 5 14.50 3.28 11.22
CA SER A 5 13.35 2.70 11.92
C SER A 5 12.47 3.76 12.57
N GLY A 6 13.04 4.84 13.13
CA GLY A 6 12.28 5.96 13.69
C GLY A 6 11.46 6.70 12.63
N THR A 7 12.05 7.02 11.48
CA THR A 7 11.34 7.65 10.37
C THR A 7 10.26 6.72 9.81
N LEU A 8 10.55 5.42 9.64
CA LEU A 8 9.56 4.44 9.21
C LEU A 8 8.38 4.34 10.19
N ALA A 9 8.65 4.37 11.50
CA ALA A 9 7.61 4.33 12.53
C ALA A 9 6.67 5.54 12.46
N CYS A 10 7.22 6.75 12.29
CA CYS A 10 6.42 7.97 12.14
C CYS A 10 5.57 7.94 10.86
N LEU A 11 6.12 7.43 9.75
CA LEU A 11 5.38 7.27 8.50
C LEU A 11 4.24 6.27 8.65
N ALA A 12 4.49 5.11 9.25
CA ALA A 12 3.48 4.09 9.51
C ALA A 12 2.38 4.59 10.44
N ALA A 13 2.74 5.32 11.50
CA ALA A 13 1.77 5.94 12.40
C ALA A 13 0.88 6.97 11.66
N SER A 14 1.47 7.76 10.77
CA SER A 14 0.71 8.70 9.93
C SER A 14 -0.28 7.98 9.02
N GLU A 15 0.13 6.88 8.38
CA GLU A 15 -0.79 6.06 7.58
C GLU A 15 -1.91 5.45 8.42
N ALA A 16 -1.61 4.94 9.62
CA ALA A 16 -2.62 4.42 10.52
C ALA A 16 -3.67 5.48 10.91
N ILE A 17 -3.23 6.71 11.20
CA ILE A 17 -4.13 7.83 11.47
C ILE A 17 -5.03 8.10 10.26
N LYS A 18 -4.49 8.15 9.04
CA LYS A 18 -5.30 8.35 7.82
C LYS A 18 -6.35 7.27 7.64
N GLN A 19 -6.01 6.00 7.91
CA GLN A 19 -6.97 4.89 7.84
C GLN A 19 -8.11 5.05 8.86
N ILE A 20 -7.77 5.33 10.11
CA ILE A 20 -8.75 5.39 11.22
C ILE A 20 -9.69 6.58 11.05
N THR A 21 -9.15 7.73 10.63
CA THR A 21 -9.90 8.98 10.57
C THR A 21 -10.59 9.22 9.22
N GLY A 22 -10.21 8.46 8.18
CA GLY A 22 -10.57 8.78 6.80
C GLY A 22 -9.95 10.09 6.30
N PHE A 23 -8.99 10.65 7.03
CA PHE A 23 -8.34 11.91 6.69
C PHE A 23 -7.30 11.70 5.59
N SER A 24 -7.48 12.37 4.45
CA SER A 24 -6.60 12.29 3.28
C SER A 24 -6.52 10.88 2.66
N LYS A 25 -5.86 10.78 1.51
CA LYS A 25 -5.70 9.51 0.79
C LYS A 25 -4.58 8.67 1.42
N PRO A 26 -4.85 7.44 1.88
CA PRO A 26 -3.80 6.53 2.35
C PRO A 26 -2.92 6.01 1.20
N LEU A 27 -1.78 5.44 1.55
CA LEU A 27 -0.82 4.87 0.60
C LEU A 27 -1.23 3.47 0.09
N TRP A 28 -2.52 3.28 -0.23
CA TRP A 28 -3.03 2.01 -0.71
C TRP A 28 -2.43 1.60 -2.06
N SER A 29 -2.21 0.29 -2.24
CA SER A 29 -1.66 -0.28 -3.49
C SER A 29 -0.34 0.36 -3.93
N GLN A 30 0.42 0.91 -2.99
CA GLN A 30 1.71 1.53 -3.23
C GLN A 30 2.70 1.06 -2.17
N LEU A 31 3.91 0.76 -2.61
CA LEU A 31 5.05 0.44 -1.77
C LEU A 31 5.93 1.68 -1.68
N LEU A 32 6.16 2.19 -0.47
CA LEU A 32 7.12 3.26 -0.22
C LEU A 32 8.48 2.63 0.09
N THR A 33 9.49 2.98 -0.70
CA THR A 33 10.89 2.71 -0.40
C THR A 33 11.57 4.00 0.03
N MET A 34 12.46 3.89 1.02
CA MET A 34 13.19 5.02 1.57
C MET A 34 14.66 4.66 1.70
N ASP A 35 15.52 5.49 1.11
CA ASP A 35 16.96 5.50 1.34
C ASP A 35 17.29 6.79 2.09
N LEU A 36 17.70 6.66 3.36
CA LEU A 36 18.01 7.81 4.19
C LEU A 36 19.45 8.30 4.08
N ASP A 37 20.33 7.54 3.42
CA ASP A 37 21.69 8.00 3.14
C ASP A 37 21.66 8.95 1.94
N ALA A 38 20.95 8.56 0.88
CA ALA A 38 20.71 9.39 -0.30
C ALA A 38 19.54 10.38 -0.13
N MET A 39 18.76 10.27 0.95
CA MET A 39 17.52 11.05 1.19
C MET A 39 16.48 10.91 0.07
N GLU A 40 16.34 9.70 -0.46
CA GLU A 40 15.41 9.39 -1.55
C GLU A 40 14.16 8.66 -1.05
N PHE A 41 13.01 9.10 -1.55
CA PHE A 41 11.72 8.47 -1.30
C PHE A 41 11.06 8.14 -2.62
N SER A 42 10.78 6.85 -2.83
CA SER A 42 10.19 6.37 -4.07
C SER A 42 8.91 5.60 -3.79
N LYS A 43 7.86 5.92 -4.55
CA LYS A 43 6.59 5.18 -4.52
C LYS A 43 6.54 4.24 -5.70
N LEU A 44 6.46 2.96 -5.41
CA LEU A 44 6.34 1.90 -6.40
C LEU A 44 4.92 1.35 -6.37
N ARG A 45 4.40 0.95 -7.52
CA ARG A 45 3.13 0.23 -7.59
C ARG A 45 3.44 -1.26 -7.71
N PRO A 46 3.27 -2.07 -6.64
CA PRO A 46 3.52 -3.50 -6.74
C PRO A 46 2.53 -4.15 -7.70
N TYR A 47 3.01 -5.13 -8.46
CA TYR A 47 2.17 -5.97 -9.31
C TYR A 47 1.48 -7.03 -8.43
N HIS A 48 0.17 -7.20 -8.63
CA HIS A 48 -0.59 -8.27 -7.99
C HIS A 48 -0.59 -9.52 -8.89
N ASP A 49 0.03 -10.59 -8.41
CA ASP A 49 0.10 -11.87 -9.13
C ASP A 49 -1.24 -12.62 -9.04
N PRO A 50 -1.93 -12.89 -10.18
CA PRO A 50 -3.21 -13.61 -10.19
C PRO A 50 -3.10 -15.08 -9.74
N ASP A 51 -1.91 -15.68 -9.84
CA ASP A 51 -1.65 -17.06 -9.45
C ASP A 51 -1.08 -17.17 -8.01
N CYS A 52 -1.06 -16.06 -7.27
CA CYS A 52 -0.62 -16.03 -5.88
C CYS A 52 -1.46 -16.98 -5.01
N PRO A 53 -0.85 -17.94 -4.28
CA PRO A 53 -1.58 -18.91 -3.46
C PRO A 53 -2.27 -18.29 -2.23
N VAL A 54 -1.95 -17.03 -1.90
CA VAL A 54 -2.50 -16.32 -0.73
C VAL A 54 -3.65 -15.40 -1.12
N CYS A 55 -3.45 -14.57 -2.15
CA CYS A 55 -4.41 -13.50 -2.51
C CYS A 55 -4.89 -13.54 -3.97
N GLY A 56 -4.47 -14.53 -4.76
CA GLY A 56 -4.86 -14.67 -6.17
C GLY A 56 -6.38 -14.76 -6.38
N SER A 57 -7.12 -15.41 -5.47
CA SER A 57 -8.59 -15.52 -5.53
C SER A 57 -9.32 -14.21 -5.23
N LEU A 58 -8.83 -13.41 -4.27
CA LEU A 58 -9.45 -12.13 -3.87
C LEU A 58 -9.54 -11.15 -5.06
N SER A 59 -8.52 -11.14 -5.91
CA SER A 59 -8.51 -10.30 -7.11
C SER A 59 -9.48 -10.75 -8.20
N ARG A 60 -9.87 -12.04 -8.22
CA ARG A 60 -10.87 -12.58 -9.16
C ARG A 60 -12.28 -12.21 -8.73
N GLU A 61 -12.56 -12.24 -7.43
CA GLU A 61 -13.86 -11.85 -6.87
C GLU A 61 -14.16 -10.36 -7.06
N LEU A 62 -13.18 -9.48 -6.81
CA LEU A 62 -13.34 -8.03 -7.04
C LEU A 62 -13.59 -7.68 -8.52
N LYS A 63 -12.94 -8.39 -9.45
CA LYS A 63 -13.21 -8.22 -10.89
C LYS A 63 -14.62 -8.67 -11.27
N ALA A 64 -15.12 -9.76 -10.68
CA ALA A 64 -16.47 -10.24 -10.93
C ALA A 64 -17.53 -9.22 -10.44
N GLU A 65 -17.34 -8.58 -9.28
CA GLU A 65 -18.24 -7.52 -8.80
C GLU A 65 -18.17 -6.26 -9.68
N GLU A 66 -17.00 -5.87 -10.17
CA GLU A 66 -16.83 -4.72 -11.07
C GLU A 66 -17.43 -4.97 -12.48
N GLU A 67 -17.51 -6.24 -12.91
CA GLU A 67 -18.13 -6.65 -14.17
C GLU A 67 -19.67 -6.75 -14.04
N VAL A 68 -20.19 -7.14 -12.86
CA VAL A 68 -21.64 -7.17 -12.56
C VAL A 68 -22.24 -5.76 -12.42
N VAL A 69 -21.49 -4.78 -11.91
CA VAL A 69 -21.97 -3.38 -11.76
C VAL A 69 -22.09 -2.62 -13.10
N LYS A 70 -21.52 -3.16 -14.19
CA LYS A 70 -21.59 -2.56 -15.54
C LYS A 70 -22.70 -3.13 -16.44
N ILE A 71 -23.48 -4.11 -15.98
CA ILE A 71 -24.63 -4.70 -16.70
C ILE A 71 -25.93 -4.01 -16.26
#